data_AF-A0AAN0SM81-F1
#
_entry.id   AF-A0AAN0SM81-F1
#
_cell.length_a   1.000
_cell.length_b   1.000
_cell.length_c   1.000
_cell.angle_alpha   90.00
_cell.angle_beta   90.00
_cell.angle_gamma   90.00
#
_symmetry.space_group_name_H-M   'P 1'
#
loop_
_entity.id
_entity.type
_entity.pdbx_description
1 polymer ?
#
loop_
_entity_poly.entity_id
_entity_poly.type
_entity_poly.pdbx_seq_one_letter_code
_entity_poly.pdbx_strand_id
1 'polypeptide(L)'
;MTVTLTCRFKLELSKDQKQQFLDIATAYTNAVNYVLEQNLKDKSTNVKKLHKLYYSTIRETFSLPAQITINAYRDVSATYKTLWAQFKELKRRKPDSKAVKKFWDKPPKRKSLIVKYTYNRTASFKKISSKRSTESGMLLCPHFKVESNGSR
;
A
#
# COMPACT_ATOMS: atom_id res chain seq x y z
N MET A 1 -0.38 -26.43 15.76
CA MET A 1 -1.29 -25.28 15.86
C MET A 1 -0.52 -24.01 15.53
N THR A 2 -0.96 -23.23 14.54
CA THR A 2 -0.26 -22.00 14.13
C THR A 2 -0.90 -20.80 14.82
N VAL A 3 -0.22 -20.24 15.81
CA VAL A 3 -0.67 -19.02 16.49
C VAL A 3 -0.18 -17.82 15.70
N THR A 4 -1.10 -16.93 15.30
CA THR A 4 -0.76 -15.67 14.64
C THR A 4 -0.66 -14.57 15.68
N LEU A 5 0.54 -14.03 15.88
CA LEU A 5 0.79 -12.90 16.76
C LEU A 5 0.86 -11.60 15.95
N THR A 6 0.16 -10.56 16.40
CA THR A 6 0.21 -9.22 15.80
C THR A 6 0.82 -8.25 16.79
N CYS A 7 1.91 -7.59 16.41
CA CYS A 7 2.61 -6.61 17.24
C CYS A 7 2.62 -5.25 16.54
N ARG A 8 2.58 -4.17 17.32
CA ARG A 8 2.70 -2.79 16.83
C ARG A 8 4.00 -2.20 17.37
N PHE A 9 4.77 -1.57 16.50
CA PHE A 9 6.05 -0.97 16.84
C PHE A 9 6.05 0.51 16.43
N LYS A 10 6.70 1.33 17.24
CA LYS A 10 7.09 2.69 16.86
C LYS A 10 8.50 2.62 16.27
N LEU A 11 8.69 3.16 15.07
CA LEU A 11 9.99 3.22 14.43
C LEU A 11 10.67 4.53 14.82
N GLU A 12 11.86 4.44 15.42
CA GLU A 12 12.76 5.57 15.61
C GLU A 12 13.67 5.65 14.39
N LEU A 13 13.58 6.75 13.64
CA LEU A 13 14.25 6.94 12.35
C LEU A 13 15.04 8.25 12.35
N SER A 14 16.15 8.28 11.62
CA SER A 14 16.83 9.56 11.34
C SER A 14 15.95 10.46 10.46
N LYS A 15 16.27 11.76 10.39
CA LYS A 15 15.52 12.72 9.56
C LYS A 15 15.47 12.29 8.09
N ASP A 16 16.60 11.85 7.54
CA ASP A 16 16.70 11.43 6.14
C ASP A 16 15.90 10.16 5.86
N GLN A 17 15.98 9.17 6.76
CA GLN A 17 15.19 7.94 6.65
C GLN A 17 13.69 8.25 6.72
N LYS A 18 13.28 9.12 7.64
CA LYS A 18 11.89 9.54 7.77
C LYS A 18 11.39 10.19 6.48
N GLN A 19 12.18 11.04 5.84
CA GLN A 19 11.81 11.66 4.57
C GLN A 19 11.62 10.61 3.48
N GLN A 20 12.56 9.66 3.33
CA GLN A 20 12.44 8.56 2.37
C GLN A 20 11.16 7.74 2.58
N PHE A 21 10.82 7.41 3.83
CA PHE A 21 9.58 6.70 4.15
C PHE A 21 8.33 7.50 3.75
N LEU A 22 8.34 8.83 3.95
CA LEU A 22 7.24 9.71 3.56
C LEU A 22 7.11 9.81 2.03
N ASP A 23 8.22 9.89 1.31
CA ASP A 23 8.22 9.97 -0.15
C ASP A 23 7.63 8.69 -0.76
N ILE A 24 8.06 7.52 -0.28
CA ILE A 24 7.51 6.22 -0.68
C ILE A 24 6.02 6.13 -0.30
N ALA A 25 5.64 6.60 0.88
CA ALA A 25 4.24 6.59 1.31
C ALA A 25 3.33 7.49 0.48
N THR A 26 3.86 8.61 0.03
CA THR A 26 3.18 9.53 -0.87
C THR A 26 3.03 8.90 -2.24
N ALA A 27 4.12 8.38 -2.82
CA ALA A 27 4.11 7.70 -4.11
C ALA A 27 3.17 6.49 -4.12
N TYR A 28 3.17 5.67 -3.05
CA TYR A 28 2.27 4.54 -2.90
C TYR A 28 0.80 4.97 -2.82
N THR A 29 0.48 5.96 -1.99
CA THR A 29 -0.89 6.49 -1.87
C THR A 29 -1.38 7.05 -3.20
N ASN A 30 -0.53 7.78 -3.92
CA ASN A 30 -0.85 8.33 -5.23
C ASN A 30 -1.07 7.22 -6.27
N ALA A 31 -0.23 6.18 -6.28
CA ALA A 31 -0.42 5.02 -7.16
C ALA A 31 -1.75 4.29 -6.85
N VAL A 32 -2.08 4.09 -5.58
CA VAL A 32 -3.37 3.48 -5.19
C VAL A 32 -4.54 4.36 -5.66
N ASN A 33 -4.48 5.66 -5.43
CA ASN A 33 -5.53 6.61 -5.84
C ASN A 33 -5.71 6.65 -7.36
N TYR A 34 -4.60 6.63 -8.11
CA TYR A 34 -4.63 6.56 -9.56
C TYR A 34 -5.38 5.31 -10.05
N VAL A 35 -5.06 4.13 -9.51
CA VAL A 35 -5.74 2.89 -9.92
C VAL A 35 -7.20 2.86 -9.47
N LEU A 36 -7.53 3.39 -8.29
CA LEU A 36 -8.92 3.53 -7.83
C LEU A 36 -9.73 4.43 -8.77
N GLU A 37 -9.12 5.46 -9.34
CA GLU A 37 -9.78 6.33 -10.31
C GLU A 37 -9.97 5.64 -11.66
N GLN A 38 -8.92 5.04 -12.21
CA GLN A 38 -8.98 4.36 -13.52
C GLN A 38 -9.91 3.14 -13.48
N ASN A 39 -9.93 2.39 -12.37
CA ASN A 39 -10.75 1.20 -12.21
C ASN A 39 -12.22 1.52 -11.85
N LEU A 40 -12.64 2.79 -11.77
CA LEU A 40 -14.04 3.13 -11.47
C LEU A 40 -15.02 2.64 -12.54
N LYS A 41 -14.59 2.56 -13.81
CA LYS A 41 -15.40 2.06 -14.92
C LYS A 41 -15.66 0.56 -14.81
N ASP A 42 -14.58 -0.21 -14.66
CA ASP A 42 -14.63 -1.67 -14.61
C ASP A 42 -15.03 -2.23 -13.23
N LYS A 43 -14.78 -1.46 -12.16
CA LYS A 43 -15.02 -1.81 -10.74
C LYS A 43 -14.44 -3.18 -10.39
N SER A 44 -13.32 -3.53 -11.03
CA SER A 44 -12.76 -4.87 -10.96
C SER A 44 -12.13 -5.12 -9.60
N THR A 45 -12.39 -6.29 -9.05
CA THR A 45 -11.74 -6.79 -7.82
C THR A 45 -10.60 -7.76 -8.12
N ASN A 46 -10.33 -8.07 -9.40
CA ASN A 46 -9.32 -9.05 -9.78
C ASN A 46 -7.93 -8.42 -9.87
N VAL A 47 -7.05 -8.78 -8.92
CA VAL A 47 -5.67 -8.29 -8.84
C VAL A 47 -4.87 -8.58 -10.12
N LYS A 48 -5.05 -9.75 -10.75
CA LYS A 48 -4.33 -10.10 -11.99
C LYS A 48 -4.71 -9.18 -13.14
N LYS A 49 -6.00 -8.82 -13.24
CA LYS A 49 -6.49 -7.89 -14.25
C LYS A 49 -5.91 -6.49 -14.02
N LEU A 50 -5.94 -6.01 -12.78
CA LEU A 50 -5.34 -4.70 -12.42
C LEU A 50 -3.85 -4.65 -12.75
N HIS A 51 -3.11 -5.71 -12.42
CA HIS A 51 -1.69 -5.81 -12.74
C HIS A 51 -1.44 -5.76 -14.25
N LYS A 52 -2.17 -6.54 -15.04
CA LYS A 52 -2.00 -6.55 -16.50
C LYS A 52 -2.27 -5.18 -17.14
N LEU A 53 -3.22 -4.42 -16.60
CA LEU A 53 -3.63 -3.14 -17.17
C LEU A 53 -2.74 -1.97 -16.75
N TYR A 54 -2.31 -1.92 -15.48
CA TYR A 54 -1.73 -0.70 -14.91
C TYR A 54 -0.26 -0.82 -14.48
N TYR A 55 0.35 -2.02 -14.57
CA TYR A 55 1.71 -2.26 -14.04
C TYR A 55 2.77 -1.36 -14.65
N SER A 56 2.84 -1.27 -15.98
CA SER A 56 3.84 -0.43 -16.67
C SER A 56 3.65 1.03 -16.30
N THR A 57 2.42 1.54 -16.40
CA THR A 57 2.09 2.93 -16.08
C THR A 57 2.47 3.31 -14.65
N ILE A 58 2.15 2.48 -13.65
CA ILE A 58 2.51 2.78 -12.26
C ILE A 58 4.03 2.73 -12.04
N ARG A 59 4.73 1.77 -12.65
CA ARG A 59 6.19 1.64 -12.49
C ARG A 59 6.93 2.82 -13.11
N GLU A 60 6.45 3.31 -14.25
CA GLU A 60 7.02 4.48 -14.94
C GLU A 60 6.69 5.80 -14.23
N THR A 61 5.45 5.94 -13.70
CA THR A 61 4.99 7.21 -13.13
C THR A 61 5.44 7.42 -11.68
N PHE A 62 5.42 6.36 -10.87
CA PHE A 62 5.62 6.46 -9.42
C PHE A 62 6.93 5.81 -8.95
N SER A 63 7.71 5.21 -9.84
CA SER A 63 9.02 4.58 -9.56
C SER A 63 9.03 3.63 -8.36
N LEU A 64 7.89 2.97 -8.10
CA LEU A 64 7.73 2.08 -6.95
C LEU A 64 8.39 0.71 -7.21
N PRO A 65 8.97 0.06 -6.19
CA PRO A 65 9.44 -1.33 -6.31
C PRO A 65 8.32 -2.28 -6.70
N ALA A 66 8.63 -3.30 -7.51
CA ALA A 66 7.64 -4.24 -8.04
C ALA A 66 6.73 -4.86 -6.95
N GLN A 67 7.30 -5.24 -5.80
CA GLN A 67 6.51 -5.83 -4.72
C GLN A 67 5.58 -4.81 -4.04
N ILE A 68 5.98 -3.55 -3.93
CA ILE A 68 5.15 -2.47 -3.40
C ILE A 68 4.00 -2.17 -4.37
N THR A 69 4.28 -2.15 -5.68
CA THR A 69 3.26 -2.03 -6.73
C THR A 69 2.23 -3.16 -6.65
N ILE A 70 2.66 -4.41 -6.45
CA ILE A 70 1.74 -5.54 -6.26
C ILE A 70 0.87 -5.35 -5.01
N ASN A 71 1.44 -4.84 -3.91
CA ASN A 71 0.68 -4.56 -2.69
C ASN A 71 -0.36 -3.45 -2.91
N ALA A 72 -0.06 -2.44 -3.73
CA ALA A 72 -1.01 -1.39 -4.11
C ALA A 72 -2.24 -1.99 -4.80
N TYR A 73 -2.07 -2.93 -5.73
CA TYR A 73 -3.19 -3.61 -6.39
C TYR A 73 -4.02 -4.47 -5.45
N ARG A 74 -3.37 -5.12 -4.47
CA ARG A 74 -4.07 -5.89 -3.43
C ARG A 74 -4.94 -4.97 -2.56
N ASP A 75 -4.45 -3.78 -2.24
CA ASP A 75 -5.21 -2.76 -1.51
C ASP A 75 -6.41 -2.28 -2.33
N VAL A 76 -6.21 -1.95 -3.60
CA VAL A 76 -7.29 -1.55 -4.51
C VAL A 76 -8.36 -2.63 -4.59
N SER A 77 -7.97 -3.89 -4.81
CA SER A 77 -8.88 -5.03 -4.85
C SER A 77 -9.67 -5.16 -3.54
N ALA A 78 -9.01 -5.05 -2.39
CA ALA A 78 -9.67 -5.10 -1.09
C ALA A 78 -10.67 -3.95 -0.91
N THR A 79 -10.30 -2.73 -1.28
CA THR A 79 -11.20 -1.56 -1.25
C THR A 79 -12.45 -1.80 -2.10
N TYR A 80 -12.30 -2.27 -3.34
CA TYR A 80 -13.47 -2.57 -4.19
C TYR A 80 -14.32 -3.71 -3.65
N LYS A 81 -13.73 -4.74 -3.04
CA LYS A 81 -14.51 -5.81 -2.37
C LYS A 81 -15.38 -5.24 -1.24
N THR A 82 -14.81 -4.37 -0.41
CA THR A 82 -15.57 -3.69 0.66
C THR A 82 -16.66 -2.81 0.09
N LEU A 83 -16.38 -2.01 -0.94
CA LEU A 83 -17.37 -1.15 -1.59
C LEU A 83 -18.51 -1.96 -2.22
N TRP A 84 -18.20 -3.08 -2.87
CA TRP A 84 -19.21 -4.00 -3.41
C TRP A 84 -20.09 -4.59 -2.30
N ALA A 85 -19.51 -4.97 -1.16
CA ALA A 85 -20.28 -5.47 -0.02
C ALA A 85 -21.22 -4.38 0.54
N GLN A 86 -20.71 -3.15 0.71
CA GLN A 86 -21.50 -1.99 1.15
C GLN A 86 -22.63 -1.67 0.17
N PHE A 87 -22.34 -1.69 -1.14
CA PHE A 87 -23.33 -1.44 -2.18
C PHE A 87 -24.45 -2.49 -2.18
N LYS A 88 -24.09 -3.78 -2.09
CA LYS A 88 -25.06 -4.89 -2.01
C LYS A 88 -25.96 -4.74 -0.79
N GLU A 89 -25.39 -4.42 0.36
CA GLU A 89 -26.15 -4.22 1.59
C GLU A 89 -27.06 -2.99 1.51
N LEU A 90 -26.58 -1.88 0.94
CA LEU A 90 -27.38 -0.68 0.73
C LEU A 90 -28.55 -0.94 -0.23
N LYS A 91 -28.29 -1.64 -1.34
CA LYS A 91 -29.32 -2.03 -2.31
C LYS A 91 -30.37 -2.96 -1.69
N ARG A 92 -29.96 -3.88 -0.81
CA ARG A 92 -30.86 -4.77 -0.06
C ARG A 92 -31.79 -3.99 0.86
N ARG A 93 -31.28 -3.00 1.60
CA ARG A 93 -32.06 -2.22 2.56
C ARG A 93 -32.94 -1.15 1.91
N LYS A 94 -32.43 -0.47 0.87
CA LYS A 94 -33.06 0.72 0.28
C LYS A 94 -32.80 0.79 -1.24
N PRO A 95 -33.47 -0.06 -2.05
CA PRO A 95 -33.16 -0.23 -3.47
C PRO A 95 -33.27 1.05 -4.29
N ASP A 96 -34.29 1.88 -4.05
CA ASP A 96 -34.58 3.07 -4.85
C ASP A 96 -33.99 4.37 -4.29
N SER A 97 -33.20 4.27 -3.23
CA SER A 97 -32.64 5.45 -2.58
C SER A 97 -31.65 6.19 -3.51
N LYS A 98 -31.63 7.52 -3.39
CA LYS A 98 -30.63 8.37 -4.06
C LYS A 98 -29.20 7.94 -3.74
N ALA A 99 -28.97 7.32 -2.57
CA ALA A 99 -27.68 6.79 -2.16
C ALA A 99 -27.19 5.62 -3.03
N VAL A 100 -28.09 4.69 -3.42
CA VAL A 100 -27.73 3.59 -4.34
C VAL A 100 -27.36 4.14 -5.71
N LYS A 101 -28.15 5.09 -6.23
CA LYS A 101 -27.91 5.71 -7.53
C LYS A 101 -26.56 6.42 -7.59
N LYS A 102 -26.21 7.15 -6.52
CA LYS A 102 -24.99 7.97 -6.44
C LYS A 102 -23.75 7.23 -5.89
N PHE A 103 -23.88 5.96 -5.51
CA PHE A 103 -22.82 5.23 -4.77
C PHE A 103 -21.50 5.17 -5.54
N TRP A 104 -21.57 5.10 -6.88
CA TRP A 104 -20.40 4.98 -7.76
C TRP A 104 -20.09 6.26 -8.55
N ASP A 105 -20.73 7.39 -8.23
CA ASP A 105 -20.53 8.66 -8.96
C ASP A 105 -19.10 9.19 -8.81
N LYS A 106 -18.47 8.92 -7.67
CA LYS A 106 -17.13 9.41 -7.34
C LYS A 106 -16.18 8.26 -7.11
N PRO A 107 -14.93 8.36 -7.59
CA PRO A 107 -13.92 7.36 -7.30
C PRO A 107 -13.59 7.35 -5.81
N PRO A 108 -13.38 6.17 -5.21
CA PRO A 108 -12.86 6.08 -3.86
C PRO A 108 -11.45 6.69 -3.83
N LYS A 109 -11.17 7.53 -2.81
CA LYS A 109 -9.85 8.12 -2.59
C LYS A 109 -9.35 7.80 -1.20
N ARG A 110 -8.08 7.41 -1.12
CA ARG A 110 -7.35 7.19 0.13
C ARG A 110 -6.65 8.48 0.53
N LYS A 111 -6.93 8.94 1.75
CA LYS A 111 -6.29 10.11 2.37
C LYS A 111 -5.11 9.76 3.30
N SER A 112 -5.07 8.52 3.79
CA SER A 112 -4.04 8.08 4.73
C SER A 112 -2.75 7.68 4.00
N LEU A 113 -1.62 8.25 4.43
CA LEU A 113 -0.29 7.81 3.99
C LEU A 113 0.05 6.49 4.68
N ILE A 114 -0.17 5.39 3.98
CA ILE A 114 0.11 4.04 4.49
C ILE A 114 0.79 3.25 3.38
N VAL A 115 1.92 2.63 3.69
CA VAL A 115 2.62 1.68 2.81
C VAL A 115 2.56 0.29 3.42
N LYS A 116 2.29 -0.71 2.58
CA LYS A 116 2.39 -2.11 2.99
C LYS A 116 3.74 -2.68 2.59
N TYR A 117 4.53 -3.00 3.60
CA TYR A 117 5.77 -3.75 3.45
C TYR A 117 5.52 -5.25 3.61
N THR A 118 6.21 -6.05 2.80
CA THR A 118 6.24 -7.50 2.87
C THR A 118 7.59 -7.95 3.43
N TYR A 119 7.54 -8.67 4.55
CA TYR A 119 8.73 -9.23 5.20
C TYR A 119 9.54 -10.10 4.21
N ASN A 120 10.86 -10.00 4.25
CA ASN A 120 11.82 -10.67 3.36
C ASN A 120 11.66 -10.36 1.85
N ARG A 121 10.88 -9.34 1.48
CA ARG A 121 10.82 -8.86 0.10
C ARG A 121 11.13 -7.38 0.00
N THR A 122 10.44 -6.57 0.79
CA THR A 122 10.61 -5.10 0.77
C THR A 122 11.31 -4.60 2.03
N ALA A 123 11.20 -5.33 3.13
CA ALA A 123 11.87 -5.00 4.37
C ALA A 123 12.23 -6.26 5.15
N SER A 124 13.35 -6.20 5.86
CA SER A 124 13.79 -7.21 6.82
C SER A 124 14.03 -6.56 8.17
N PHE A 125 13.99 -7.36 9.22
CA PHE A 125 14.36 -6.91 10.55
C PHE A 125 15.77 -7.41 10.85
N LYS A 126 16.66 -6.50 11.22
CA LYS A 126 18.00 -6.84 11.70
C LYS A 126 18.06 -6.59 13.19
N LYS A 127 18.46 -7.62 13.95
CA LYS A 127 18.76 -7.47 15.37
C LYS A 127 20.06 -6.66 15.49
N ILE A 128 20.02 -5.56 16.22
CA ILE A 128 21.26 -4.87 16.60
C ILE A 128 21.87 -5.69 17.74
N SER A 129 23.02 -6.30 17.47
CA SER A 129 23.87 -6.85 18.51
C SER A 129 24.84 -5.75 18.94
N SER A 130 24.46 -4.93 19.93
CA SER A 130 25.43 -4.09 20.62
C SER A 130 26.15 -4.96 21.65
N LYS A 131 27.47 -5.15 21.50
CA LYS A 131 28.29 -5.81 22.53
C LYS A 131 28.49 -4.95 23.80
N ARG A 132 27.88 -3.76 23.91
CA ARG A 132 28.21 -2.79 24.96
C ARG A 132 27.07 -1.91 25.51
N SER A 133 25.80 -2.17 25.22
CA SER A 133 24.71 -1.39 25.85
C SER A 133 23.43 -2.19 25.96
N THR A 134 22.77 -2.02 27.10
CA THR A 134 21.58 -2.70 27.64
C THR A 134 20.28 -2.44 26.87
N GLU A 135 20.33 -2.28 25.54
CA GLU A 135 19.16 -2.01 24.71
C GLU A 135 19.14 -2.92 23.48
N SER A 136 18.27 -3.93 23.50
CA SER A 136 18.00 -4.78 22.34
C SER A 136 17.07 -4.03 21.37
N GLY A 137 17.64 -3.29 20.43
CA GLY A 137 16.91 -2.63 19.34
C GLY A 137 16.71 -3.52 18.11
N MET A 138 15.62 -3.33 17.38
CA MET A 138 15.34 -3.97 16.08
C MET A 138 15.32 -2.91 14.99
N LEU A 139 16.19 -3.04 13.99
CA LEU A 139 16.22 -2.15 12.82
C LEU A 139 15.35 -2.71 11.71
N LEU A 140 14.46 -1.87 11.17
CA LEU A 140 13.81 -2.14 9.90
C LEU A 140 14.79 -1.76 8.78
N CYS A 141 15.32 -2.76 8.09
CA CYS A 141 16.17 -2.56 6.92
C CYS A 141 15.31 -2.71 5.67
N PRO A 142 14.88 -1.60 5.04
CA PRO A 142 14.18 -1.72 3.80
C PRO A 142 15.17 -2.12 2.70
N HIS A 143 14.79 -3.06 1.83
CA HIS A 143 15.65 -3.57 0.75
C HIS A 143 15.73 -2.60 -0.44
N PHE A 144 15.65 -1.29 -0.19
CA PHE A 144 15.88 -0.29 -1.23
C PHE A 144 17.36 -0.30 -1.59
N LYS A 145 17.67 -0.71 -2.81
CA LYS A 145 18.95 -0.40 -3.43
C LYS A 145 18.92 1.10 -3.69
N VAL A 146 19.50 1.88 -2.79
CA VAL A 146 19.90 3.25 -3.12
C VAL A 146 21.07 3.06 -4.08
N GLU A 147 20.82 3.14 -5.38
CA GLU A 147 21.89 3.50 -6.29
C GLU A 147 22.28 4.93 -5.93
N SER A 148 23.21 5.05 -4.98
CA SER A 148 24.04 6.22 -4.91
C SER A 148 24.80 6.22 -6.21
N ASN A 149 24.38 7.06 -7.16
CA ASN A 149 25.27 7.52 -8.22
C ASN A 149 26.40 8.28 -7.52
N GLY A 150 27.37 7.52 -7.03
CA GLY A 150 28.67 8.04 -6.64
C GLY A 150 29.33 8.57 -7.90
N SER A 151 29.75 9.82 -7.81
CA SER A 151 30.59 10.49 -8.80
C SER A 151 31.61 9.55 -9.43
N ARG A 152 31.66 9.58 -10.76
CA ARG A 152 32.90 9.56 -11.53
C ARG A 152 32.79 10.59 -12.63
#